data_AF-A0A1V5APE5-F1
#
_entry.id   AF-A0A1V5APE5-F1
#
_cell.length_a   1.000
_cell.length_b   1.000
_cell.length_c   1.000
_cell.angle_alpha   90.00
_cell.angle_beta   90.00
_cell.angle_gamma   90.00
#
_symmetry.space_group_name_H-M   'P 1'
#
loop_
_entity.id
_entity.type
_entity.pdbx_description
1 polymer ?
#
loop_
_entity_poly.entity_id
_entity_poly.type
_entity_poly.pdbx_seq_one_letter_code
_entity_poly.pdbx_strand_id
1 'polypeptide(L)'
;MNDIITINGEKYSADDLRLLMGADEVREPKGYVLLVAKALRNPMRLPWLLKEICALCLKEEDQRDLRLTLIRVQVDAELRMNQDIQIYQQRRYVAQVIEILLFNELMLAPREAVEEADIE
;
A
#
# COMPACT_ATOMS: atom_id res chain seq x y z
N MET A 1 13.40 18.50 -0.63
CA MET A 1 13.89 17.68 -1.77
C MET A 1 13.56 16.25 -1.41
N ASN A 2 12.83 15.52 -2.26
CA ASN A 2 12.56 14.12 -1.97
C ASN A 2 13.86 13.35 -2.20
N ASP A 3 14.40 12.75 -1.15
CA ASP A 3 15.60 11.93 -1.26
C ASP A 3 15.29 10.71 -2.15
N ILE A 4 16.19 10.42 -3.09
CA ILE A 4 16.05 9.31 -4.03
C ILE A 4 17.07 8.23 -3.68
N ILE A 5 16.60 7.00 -3.53
CA ILE A 5 17.44 5.82 -3.29
C ILE A 5 17.41 4.94 -4.53
N THR A 6 18.57 4.44 -4.95
CA THR A 6 18.69 3.52 -6.11
C THR A 6 18.90 2.10 -5.62
N ILE A 7 18.02 1.18 -6.01
CA ILE A 7 18.07 -0.23 -5.63
C ILE A 7 17.89 -1.05 -6.91
N ASN A 8 18.84 -1.94 -7.22
CA ASN A 8 18.85 -2.75 -8.43
C ASN A 8 18.67 -1.93 -9.74
N GLY A 9 19.23 -0.72 -9.78
CA GLY A 9 19.13 0.19 -10.93
C GLY A 9 17.81 0.97 -11.02
N GLU A 10 16.86 0.76 -10.12
CA GLU A 10 15.60 1.50 -10.06
C GLU A 10 15.61 2.58 -8.97
N LYS A 11 14.95 3.71 -9.24
CA LYS A 11 14.86 4.87 -8.33
C LYS A 11 13.58 4.85 -7.50
N TYR A 12 13.74 5.03 -6.20
CA TYR A 12 12.65 5.04 -5.21
C TYR A 12 12.71 6.31 -4.37
N SER A 13 11.55 6.83 -3.95
CA SER A 13 11.46 7.89 -2.94
C SER A 13 11.83 7.32 -1.58
N ALA A 14 12.77 7.95 -0.87
CA ALA A 14 13.13 7.54 0.48
C ALA A 14 11.93 7.64 1.44
N ASP A 15 11.09 8.66 1.27
CA ASP A 15 9.89 8.85 2.09
C ASP A 15 8.86 7.76 1.84
N ASP A 16 8.69 7.32 0.59
CA ASP A 16 7.83 6.19 0.29
C ASP A 16 8.38 4.91 0.94
N LEU A 17 9.69 4.67 0.89
CA LEU A 17 10.29 3.49 1.52
C LEU A 17 10.14 3.51 3.05
N ARG A 18 10.40 4.66 3.70
CA ARG A 18 10.18 4.85 5.14
C ARG A 18 8.71 4.57 5.53
N LEU A 19 7.78 5.14 4.78
CA LEU A 19 6.34 4.93 4.99
C LEU A 19 5.97 3.44 4.88
N LEU A 20 6.39 2.80 3.79
CA LEU A 20 6.04 1.40 3.53
C LEU A 20 6.61 0.47 4.61
N MET A 21 7.86 0.71 5.02
CA MET A 21 8.55 -0.06 6.06
C MET A 21 8.07 0.29 7.47
N GLY A 22 7.40 1.44 7.66
CA GLY A 22 7.00 1.94 8.98
C GLY A 22 8.20 2.28 9.87
N ALA A 23 9.27 2.82 9.27
CA ALA A 23 10.52 3.13 9.97
C ALA A 23 11.07 4.48 9.51
N ASP A 24 11.72 5.21 10.42
CA ASP A 24 12.33 6.52 10.12
C ASP A 24 13.59 6.39 9.23
N GLU A 25 14.19 5.20 9.21
CA GLU A 25 15.37 4.88 8.40
C GLU A 25 15.06 3.83 7.35
N VAL A 26 15.60 4.03 6.14
CA VAL A 26 15.49 3.05 5.06
C VAL A 26 16.54 1.96 5.29
N ARG A 27 16.09 0.78 5.71
CA ARG A 27 16.89 -0.46 5.74
C ARG A 27 16.75 -1.20 4.41
N GLU A 28 17.24 -2.43 4.34
CA GLU A 28 17.07 -3.29 3.16
C GLU A 28 15.59 -3.64 2.94
N PRO A 29 14.93 -3.09 1.90
CA PRO A 29 13.51 -3.32 1.68
C PRO A 29 13.29 -4.67 1.00
N LYS A 30 12.29 -5.42 1.48
CA LYS A 30 11.87 -6.68 0.85
C LYS A 30 11.29 -6.43 -0.54
N GLY A 31 11.31 -7.46 -1.39
CA GLY A 31 10.86 -7.35 -2.78
C GLY A 31 9.42 -6.84 -2.95
N TYR A 32 8.49 -7.24 -2.07
CA TYR A 32 7.11 -6.74 -2.12
C TYR A 32 6.98 -5.27 -1.71
N VAL A 33 7.85 -4.77 -0.82
CA VAL A 33 7.91 -3.33 -0.47
C VAL A 33 8.29 -2.53 -1.70
N LEU A 34 9.30 -3.00 -2.45
CA LEU A 34 9.71 -2.36 -3.70
C LEU A 34 8.61 -2.44 -4.77
N LEU A 35 7.89 -3.55 -4.87
CA LEU A 35 6.77 -3.70 -5.80
C LEU A 35 5.63 -2.71 -5.49
N VAL A 36 5.27 -2.55 -4.20
CA VAL A 36 4.28 -1.55 -3.78
C VAL A 36 4.80 -0.14 -4.07
N ALA A 37 6.06 0.16 -3.76
CA ALA A 37 6.65 1.48 -4.07
C ALA A 37 6.58 1.81 -5.57
N LYS A 38 6.81 0.83 -6.45
CA LYS A 38 6.65 1.01 -7.91
C LYS A 38 5.20 1.34 -8.29
N ALA A 39 4.24 0.64 -7.68
CA ALA A 39 2.81 0.87 -7.93
C ALA A 39 2.38 2.27 -7.46
N LEU A 40 2.87 2.74 -6.31
CA LEU A 40 2.55 4.08 -5.78
C LEU A 40 3.20 5.21 -6.57
N ARG A 41 4.42 5.00 -7.10
CA ARG A 41 5.12 6.00 -7.91
C ARG A 41 4.34 6.36 -9.18
N ASN A 42 3.65 5.39 -9.77
CA ASN A 42 2.78 5.60 -10.91
C ASN A 42 1.53 4.72 -10.81
N PRO A 43 0.45 5.20 -10.19
CA PRO A 43 -0.80 4.45 -10.02
C PRO A 43 -1.37 3.89 -11.33
N MET A 44 -1.15 4.61 -12.45
CA MET A 44 -1.59 4.14 -13.77
C MET A 44 -0.87 2.88 -14.21
N ARG A 45 0.27 2.50 -13.63
CA ARG A 45 0.95 1.23 -13.95
C ARG A 45 0.39 0.02 -13.21
N LEU A 46 -0.53 0.20 -12.26
CA LEU A 46 -1.09 -0.90 -11.48
C LEU A 46 -1.61 -2.08 -12.34
N PRO A 47 -2.37 -1.86 -13.45
CA PRO A 47 -2.82 -2.96 -14.31
C PRO A 47 -1.69 -3.85 -14.85
N TRP A 48 -0.52 -3.27 -15.14
CA TRP A 48 0.65 -3.99 -15.65
C TRP A 48 1.40 -4.73 -14.54
N LEU A 49 1.26 -4.30 -13.29
CA LEU A 49 1.89 -4.93 -12.13
C LEU A 49 1.04 -6.08 -11.54
N LEU A 50 -0.22 -6.23 -11.96
CA LEU A 50 -1.14 -7.24 -11.41
C LEU A 50 -0.56 -8.66 -11.47
N LYS A 51 0.13 -9.01 -12.57
CA LYS A 51 0.76 -10.33 -12.71
C LYS A 51 1.82 -10.57 -11.63
N GLU A 52 2.65 -9.57 -11.33
CA GLU A 52 3.69 -9.67 -10.31
C GLU A 52 3.08 -9.68 -8.91
N ILE A 53 2.07 -8.85 -8.67
CA ILE A 53 1.35 -8.77 -7.40
C ILE A 53 0.67 -10.11 -7.08
N CYS A 54 -0.15 -10.64 -7.98
CA CYS A 54 -0.87 -11.90 -7.76
C CYS A 54 0.04 -13.13 -7.74
N ALA A 55 1.28 -13.02 -8.25
CA ALA A 55 2.27 -14.09 -8.18
C ALA A 55 3.07 -14.10 -6.87
N LEU A 56 2.84 -13.16 -5.95
CA LEU A 56 3.52 -13.12 -4.65
C LEU A 56 3.21 -14.39 -3.83
N CYS A 57 4.22 -15.24 -3.68
CA CYS A 57 4.18 -16.38 -2.79
C CYS A 57 4.96 -16.06 -1.52
N LEU A 58 4.25 -15.51 -0.52
CA LEU A 58 4.83 -15.03 0.74
C LEU A 58 4.50 -15.97 1.89
N LYS A 59 5.43 -16.08 2.84
CA LYS A 59 5.18 -16.72 4.13
C LYS A 59 4.22 -15.86 4.96
N GLU A 60 3.57 -16.46 5.94
CA GLU A 60 2.57 -15.80 6.78
C GLU A 60 3.09 -14.51 7.46
N GLU A 61 4.34 -14.50 7.92
CA GLU A 61 4.99 -13.31 8.50
C GLU A 61 5.13 -12.17 7.48
N ASP A 62 5.49 -12.49 6.24
CA ASP A 62 5.62 -11.52 5.15
C ASP A 62 4.27 -11.07 4.62
N GLN A 63 3.25 -11.93 4.66
CA GLN A 63 1.88 -11.55 4.34
C GLN A 63 1.35 -10.52 5.34
N ARG A 64 1.57 -10.73 6.64
CA ARG A 64 1.20 -9.76 7.68
C ARG A 64 1.93 -8.43 7.49
N ASP A 65 3.23 -8.47 7.22
CA ASP A 65 4.04 -7.27 7.00
C ASP A 65 3.64 -6.52 5.73
N LEU A 66 3.35 -7.22 4.63
CA LEU A 66 2.79 -6.63 3.42
C LEU A 66 1.42 -6.00 3.68
N ARG A 67 0.54 -6.65 4.43
CA ARG A 67 -0.77 -6.07 4.74
C ARG A 67 -0.64 -4.78 5.55
N LEU A 68 0.25 -4.76 6.55
CA LEU A 68 0.58 -3.52 7.29
C LEU A 68 1.19 -2.45 6.39
N THR A 69 2.04 -2.84 5.44
CA THR A 69 2.60 -1.93 4.42
C THR A 69 1.49 -1.21 3.64
N LEU A 70 0.46 -1.94 3.20
CA LEU A 70 -0.69 -1.37 2.47
C LEU A 70 -1.56 -0.49 3.37
N ILE A 71 -1.77 -0.88 4.62
CA ILE A 71 -2.54 -0.10 5.60
C ILE A 71 -1.86 1.25 5.89
N ARG A 72 -0.53 1.28 6.02
CA ARG A 72 0.22 2.54 6.23
C ARG A 72 -0.03 3.54 5.09
N VAL A 73 -0.10 3.06 3.86
CA VAL A 73 -0.41 3.90 2.69
C VAL A 73 -1.84 4.44 2.77
N GLN A 74 -2.81 3.62 3.17
CA GLN A 74 -4.20 4.06 3.33
C GLN A 74 -4.33 5.14 4.40
N VAL A 75 -3.69 4.95 5.55
CA VAL A 75 -3.68 5.92 6.66
C VAL A 75 -2.97 7.22 6.26
N ASP A 76 -1.78 7.14 5.65
CA ASP A 76 -1.05 8.32 5.20
C ASP A 76 -1.83 9.13 4.17
N ALA A 77 -2.49 8.44 3.22
CA ALA A 77 -3.35 9.08 2.24
C ALA A 77 -4.54 9.80 2.87
N GLU A 78 -5.16 9.22 3.90
CA GLU A 78 -6.27 9.87 4.62
C GLU A 78 -5.81 11.13 5.36
N LEU A 79 -4.67 11.03 6.07
CA LEU A 79 -4.11 12.14 6.85
C LEU A 79 -3.65 13.32 5.98
N ARG A 80 -3.24 13.05 4.74
CA ARG A 80 -2.70 14.06 3.82
C ARG A 80 -3.64 14.40 2.66
N MET A 81 -4.85 13.86 2.65
CA MET A 81 -5.81 14.02 1.55
C MET A 81 -6.04 15.49 1.16
N ASN A 82 -6.05 16.39 2.14
CA ASN A 82 -6.23 17.83 1.94
C ASN A 82 -5.05 18.53 1.26
N GLN A 83 -3.86 17.91 1.22
CA GLN A 83 -2.67 18.47 0.60
C GLN A 83 -2.70 18.29 -0.92
N ASP A 84 -3.14 17.12 -1.38
CA ASP A 84 -3.36 16.81 -2.79
C ASP A 84 -4.37 15.66 -2.93
N ILE A 85 -5.64 16.02 -3.09
CA ILE A 85 -6.74 15.05 -3.15
C ILE A 85 -6.49 14.01 -4.24
N GLN A 86 -6.01 14.45 -5.42
CA GLN A 86 -5.86 13.55 -6.56
C GLN A 86 -4.75 12.52 -6.31
N ILE A 87 -3.57 12.96 -5.85
CA ILE A 87 -2.44 12.06 -5.59
C ILE A 87 -2.78 11.08 -4.45
N TYR A 88 -3.33 11.57 -3.34
CA TYR A 88 -3.60 10.72 -2.18
C TYR A 88 -4.79 9.79 -2.39
N GLN A 89 -5.84 10.18 -3.13
CA GLN A 89 -6.90 9.25 -3.55
C GLN A 89 -6.36 8.11 -4.41
N GLN A 90 -5.49 8.41 -5.39
CA GLN A 90 -4.90 7.39 -6.25
C GLN A 90 -4.00 6.43 -5.47
N ARG A 91 -3.19 6.94 -4.54
CA ARG A 91 -2.33 6.11 -3.67
C ARG A 91 -3.17 5.20 -2.76
N ARG A 92 -4.25 5.73 -2.17
CA ARG A 92 -5.19 4.94 -1.35
C ARG A 92 -5.83 3.84 -2.20
N TYR A 93 -6.31 4.17 -3.39
CA TYR A 93 -6.90 3.21 -4.32
C TYR A 93 -5.92 2.07 -4.67
N VAL A 94 -4.67 2.39 -5.01
CA VAL A 94 -3.64 1.38 -5.30
C VAL A 94 -3.46 0.43 -4.12
N ALA A 95 -3.32 0.95 -2.90
CA ALA A 95 -3.13 0.12 -1.71
C ALA A 95 -4.34 -0.79 -1.44
N GLN A 96 -5.56 -0.25 -1.58
CA GLN A 96 -6.80 -1.01 -1.40
C GLN A 96 -6.98 -2.12 -2.43
N VAL A 97 -6.69 -1.84 -3.71
CA VAL A 97 -6.77 -2.85 -4.76
C VAL A 97 -5.78 -3.99 -4.52
N ILE A 98 -4.53 -3.67 -4.16
CA ILE A 98 -3.54 -4.69 -3.82
C ILE A 98 -3.99 -5.51 -2.61
N GLU A 99 -4.54 -4.86 -1.57
CA GLU A 99 -5.01 -5.55 -0.37
C GLU A 99 -6.16 -6.52 -0.72
N ILE A 100 -7.16 -6.07 -1.48
CA ILE A 100 -8.28 -6.90 -1.91
C ILE A 100 -7.79 -8.09 -2.74
N LEU A 101 -6.86 -7.88 -3.68
CA LEU A 101 -6.37 -8.95 -4.55
C LEU A 101 -5.60 -10.04 -3.78
N LEU A 102 -4.90 -9.67 -2.71
CA LEU A 102 -4.06 -10.60 -1.95
C LEU A 102 -4.76 -11.21 -0.72
N PHE A 103 -5.72 -10.49 -0.13
CA PHE A 103 -6.34 -10.85 1.14
C PHE A 103 -7.86 -10.99 1.06
N ASN A 104 -8.49 -10.67 -0.07
CA ASN A 104 -9.94 -10.71 -0.31
C ASN A 104 -10.79 -9.81 0.62
N GLU A 105 -10.17 -8.90 1.34
CA GLU A 105 -10.84 -7.94 2.23
C GLU A 105 -9.97 -6.70 2.45
N LEU A 106 -10.61 -5.61 2.89
CA LEU A 106 -9.92 -4.42 3.38
C LEU A 106 -9.97 -4.39 4.90
N MET A 107 -8.81 -4.28 5.56
CA MET A 107 -8.75 -4.21 7.02
C MET A 107 -9.38 -2.92 7.57
N LEU A 108 -9.30 -1.83 6.82
CA LEU A 108 -9.85 -0.51 7.17
C LEU A 108 -11.15 -0.18 6.42
N ALA A 109 -11.88 -1.19 5.91
CA ALA A 109 -13.20 -0.93 5.35
C ALA A 109 -14.13 -0.31 6.42
N PRO A 110 -14.94 0.70 6.05
CA PRO A 110 -16.07 1.10 6.87
C PRO A 110 -16.93 -0.16 7.10
N ARG A 111 -17.12 -0.56 8.36
CA ARG A 111 -18.10 -1.61 8.66
C ARG A 111 -19.46 -1.05 8.31
N GLU A 112 -20.18 -1.71 7.41
CA GLU A 112 -21.63 -1.46 7.30
C GLU A 112 -22.20 -1.67 8.70
N ALA A 113 -22.88 -0.65 9.23
CA ALA A 113 -23.64 -0.83 10.45
C ALA A 113 -24.59 -1.99 10.16
N VAL A 114 -24.41 -3.10 10.86
CA VAL A 114 -25.42 -4.15 10.87
C VAL A 114 -26.65 -3.46 11.44
N GLU A 115 -27.64 -3.16 10.61
CA GLU A 115 -28.96 -2.80 11.11
C GLU A 115 -29.32 -3.94 12.07
N GLU A 116 -29.33 -3.64 13.38
CA GLU A 116 -29.97 -4.50 14.36
C GLU A 116 -31.42 -4.56 13.88
N ALA A 117 -31.74 -5.60 13.10
CA ALA A 117 -33.11 -5.90 12.75
C ALA A 117 -33.80 -6.09 14.10
N ASP A 118 -34.65 -5.11 14.45
CA ASP A 118 -35.50 -5.13 15.61
C ASP A 118 -36.14 -6.52 15.70
N ILE A 119 -35.64 -7.32 16.65
CA ILE A 119 -36.30 -8.57 17.03
C ILE A 119 -37.49 -8.13 17.87
N GLU A 120 -38.60 -7.84 17.19
CA GLU A 120 -39.92 -7.63 17.79
C GLU A 120 -40.52 -8.95 18.31
#